data_AF-A0A137Q7P2-F1
#
_entry.id   AF-A0A137Q7P2-F1
#
_cell.length_a   1.000
_cell.length_b   1.000
_cell.length_c   1.000
_cell.angle_alpha   90.00
_cell.angle_beta   90.00
_cell.angle_gamma   90.00
#
_symmetry.space_group_name_H-M   'P 1'
#
loop_
_entity.id
_entity.type
_entity.pdbx_description
1 polymer ?
#
loop_
_entity_poly.entity_id
_entity_poly.type
_entity_poly.pdbx_seq_one_letter_code
_entity_poly.pdbx_strand_id
1 'polypeptide(L)'
;MYPECTWQRTGYDDYVRVLIDEEIILPCIYTTRGFKANNQVYIFVDSDNLSDPRHIRTLADSLEGYLPGTHSLGPNASLEELEPDSREFQQYFLMDENVPAMTPYARLSASTEFKTN
;
A
#
# COMPACT_ATOMS: atom_id res chain seq x y z
N MET A 1 9.22 18.20 -1.04
CA MET A 1 8.43 17.97 -2.26
C MET A 1 9.35 18.19 -3.45
N TYR A 2 9.39 17.26 -4.41
CA TYR A 2 10.26 17.34 -5.58
C TYR A 2 9.85 18.51 -6.50
N PRO A 3 10.80 19.17 -7.20
CA PRO A 3 10.49 20.24 -8.14
C PRO A 3 9.57 19.78 -9.29
N GLU A 4 8.79 20.72 -9.82
CA GLU A 4 8.10 20.52 -11.10
C GLU A 4 9.13 20.18 -12.20
N CYS A 5 8.79 19.28 -13.11
CA CYS A 5 9.66 18.71 -14.18
C CYS A 5 10.67 17.63 -13.76
N THR A 6 10.64 17.09 -12.53
CA THR A 6 11.37 15.85 -12.23
C THR A 6 10.50 14.62 -12.46
N TRP A 7 11.13 13.48 -12.76
CA TRP A 7 10.40 12.22 -12.94
C TRP A 7 9.65 11.81 -11.66
N GLN A 8 10.22 12.09 -10.48
CA GLN A 8 9.56 11.81 -9.20
C GLN A 8 8.24 12.57 -9.08
N ARG A 9 8.21 13.83 -9.55
CA ARG A 9 6.97 14.59 -9.52
C ARG A 9 5.95 14.03 -10.50
N THR A 10 6.37 13.73 -11.73
CA THR A 10 5.49 13.10 -12.73
C THR A 10 4.94 11.76 -12.24
N GLY A 11 5.78 10.89 -11.67
CA GLY A 11 5.37 9.58 -11.15
C GLY A 11 4.39 9.69 -9.99
N TYR A 12 4.62 10.64 -9.07
CA TYR A 12 3.66 10.94 -8.00
C TYR A 12 2.32 11.45 -8.55
N ASP A 13 2.35 12.39 -9.50
CA ASP A 13 1.12 12.95 -10.07
C ASP A 13 0.34 11.88 -10.87
N ASP A 14 1.01 10.98 -11.57
CA ASP A 14 0.39 9.83 -12.25
C ASP A 14 -0.22 8.85 -11.24
N TYR A 15 0.48 8.55 -10.14
CA TYR A 15 -0.05 7.73 -9.04
C TYR A 15 -1.31 8.34 -8.43
N VAL A 16 -1.27 9.64 -8.10
CA VAL A 16 -2.42 10.36 -7.54
C VAL A 16 -3.58 10.37 -8.52
N ARG A 17 -3.33 10.61 -9.81
CA ARG A 17 -4.36 10.61 -10.85
C ARG A 17 -5.13 9.30 -10.86
N VAL A 18 -4.42 8.18 -10.78
CA VAL A 18 -5.03 6.83 -10.73
C VAL A 18 -5.90 6.64 -9.48
N LEU A 19 -5.53 7.22 -8.34
CA LEU A 19 -6.28 7.08 -7.08
C LEU A 19 -7.52 7.96 -6.96
N ILE A 20 -7.53 9.11 -7.65
CA ILE A 20 -8.66 10.06 -7.64
C ILE A 20 -9.64 9.84 -8.80
N ASP A 21 -9.25 9.07 -9.81
CA ASP A 21 -10.10 8.75 -10.94
C ASP A 21 -11.20 7.77 -10.53
N GLU A 22 -12.45 8.25 -10.51
CA GLU A 22 -13.62 7.46 -10.13
C GLU A 22 -14.02 6.43 -11.21
N GLU A 23 -13.52 6.57 -12.45
CA GLU A 23 -13.74 5.61 -13.53
C GLU A 23 -12.76 4.43 -13.46
N ILE A 24 -11.61 4.61 -12.80
CA ILE A 24 -10.63 3.56 -12.58
C ILE A 24 -11.00 2.78 -11.32
N ILE A 25 -11.60 1.60 -11.52
CA ILE A 25 -11.85 0.66 -10.41
C ILE A 25 -10.52 0.05 -9.98
N LEU A 26 -9.92 0.62 -8.92
CA LEU A 26 -8.78 0.00 -8.25
C LEU A 26 -9.26 -1.11 -7.31
N PRO A 27 -8.74 -2.34 -7.44
CA PRO A 27 -9.11 -3.44 -6.56
C PRO A 27 -8.56 -3.28 -5.13
N CYS A 28 -7.56 -2.41 -4.91
CA CYS A 28 -6.93 -2.24 -3.62
C CYS A 28 -7.56 -1.11 -2.78
N ILE A 29 -8.55 -1.47 -1.96
CA ILE A 29 -9.24 -0.55 -1.03
C ILE A 29 -8.24 0.17 -0.10
N TYR A 30 -7.17 -0.51 0.30
CA TYR A 30 -6.17 0.04 1.23
C TYR A 30 -5.37 1.19 0.62
N THR A 31 -5.02 1.13 -0.67
CA THR A 31 -4.30 2.21 -1.35
C THR A 31 -5.14 3.48 -1.39
N THR A 32 -6.38 3.39 -1.88
CA THR A 32 -7.25 4.58 -1.99
C THR A 32 -7.62 5.14 -0.61
N ARG A 33 -7.91 4.28 0.38
CA ARG A 33 -8.19 4.74 1.75
C ARG A 33 -6.96 5.31 2.45
N GLY A 34 -5.79 4.68 2.27
CA GLY A 34 -4.52 5.15 2.81
C GLY A 34 -4.16 6.52 2.25
N PHE A 35 -4.29 6.71 0.94
CA PHE A 35 -4.11 8.00 0.29
C PHE A 35 -5.05 9.07 0.85
N LYS A 36 -6.36 8.80 0.87
CA LYS A 36 -7.37 9.74 1.37
C LYS A 36 -7.19 10.10 2.86
N ALA A 37 -6.61 9.19 3.64
CA ALA A 37 -6.34 9.39 5.07
C ALA A 37 -4.95 9.98 5.35
N ASN A 38 -4.09 10.15 4.32
CA ASN A 38 -2.69 10.55 4.45
C ASN A 38 -1.86 9.58 5.33
N ASN A 39 -2.10 8.28 5.12
CA ASN A 39 -1.39 7.21 5.84
C ASN A 39 -0.22 6.63 5.03
N GLN A 40 0.00 7.12 3.81
CA GLN A 40 1.01 6.59 2.88
C GLN A 40 2.33 7.34 3.01
N VAL A 41 3.43 6.59 2.92
CA VAL A 41 4.79 7.12 2.75
C VAL A 41 5.29 6.71 1.38
N TYR A 42 6.00 7.59 0.69
CA TYR A 42 6.46 7.35 -0.68
C TYR A 42 7.97 7.24 -0.74
N ILE A 43 8.47 6.28 -1.51
CA ILE A 43 9.87 6.15 -1.87
C ILE A 43 10.01 6.18 -3.38
N PHE A 44 11.11 6.77 -3.84
CA PHE A 44 11.42 6.88 -5.26
C PHE A 44 12.67 6.09 -5.52
N VAL A 45 12.57 5.09 -6.40
CA VAL A 45 13.68 4.19 -6.71
C VAL A 45 14.03 4.30 -8.19
N ASP A 46 15.32 4.39 -8.48
CA ASP A 46 15.83 4.64 -9.84
C ASP A 46 15.81 3.38 -10.74
N SER A 47 15.45 2.21 -10.20
CA SER A 47 15.44 0.93 -10.92
C SER A 47 14.44 -0.05 -10.32
N ASP A 48 13.71 -0.72 -11.20
CA ASP A 48 12.81 -1.85 -10.96
C ASP A 48 13.52 -3.18 -10.65
N ASN A 49 14.86 -3.20 -10.76
CA ASN A 49 15.65 -4.38 -10.51
C ASN A 49 15.81 -4.60 -9.00
N LEU A 50 14.96 -5.46 -8.45
CA LEU A 50 15.01 -5.91 -7.05
C LEU A 50 16.36 -6.52 -6.62
N SER A 51 17.20 -6.93 -7.58
CA SER A 51 18.56 -7.45 -7.31
C SER A 51 19.64 -6.36 -7.33
N ASP A 52 19.32 -5.11 -7.70
CA ASP A 52 20.27 -4.00 -7.63
C ASP A 52 20.59 -3.68 -6.17
N PRO A 53 21.85 -3.76 -5.74
CA PRO A 53 22.24 -3.40 -4.37
C PRO A 53 21.85 -1.97 -3.97
N ARG A 54 21.70 -1.05 -4.93
CA ARG A 54 21.22 0.32 -4.67
C ARG A 54 19.73 0.34 -4.35
N HIS A 55 18.91 -0.37 -5.12
CA HIS A 55 17.49 -0.56 -4.84
C HIS A 55 17.33 -1.14 -3.42
N ILE A 56 18.02 -2.24 -3.14
CA ILE A 56 17.94 -2.94 -1.85
C ILE A 56 18.30 -2.01 -0.68
N ARG A 57 19.35 -1.19 -0.83
CA ARG A 57 19.75 -0.23 0.22
C ARG A 57 18.71 0.87 0.40
N THR A 58 18.23 1.49 -0.68
CA THR A 58 17.20 2.53 -0.61
C THR A 58 15.94 2.02 0.07
N LEU A 59 15.49 0.81 -0.28
CA LEU A 59 14.32 0.18 0.34
C LEU A 59 14.58 -0.13 1.82
N ALA A 60 15.74 -0.70 2.16
CA ALA A 60 16.09 -1.02 3.54
C ALA A 60 16.15 0.23 4.43
N ASP A 61 16.83 1.28 3.98
CA ASP A 61 16.94 2.56 4.72
C ASP A 61 15.56 3.20 4.90
N SER A 62 14.72 3.14 3.87
CA SER A 62 13.35 3.68 3.92
C SER A 62 12.46 2.88 4.87
N LEU A 63 12.58 1.55 4.87
CA LEU A 63 11.87 0.69 5.82
C LEU A 63 12.33 0.97 7.24
N GLU A 64 13.63 1.13 7.50
CA GLU A 64 14.14 1.47 8.82
C GLU A 64 13.56 2.79 9.35
N GLY A 65 13.37 3.79 8.48
CA GLY A 65 12.72 5.05 8.83
C GLY A 65 11.19 4.96 8.97
N TYR A 66 10.55 4.11 8.16
CA TYR A 66 9.11 3.92 8.15
C TYR A 66 8.64 3.16 9.40
N LEU A 67 9.32 2.05 9.74
CA LEU A 67 8.95 1.07 10.77
C LEU A 67 8.58 1.68 12.14
N PRO A 68 9.35 2.61 12.73
CA PRO A 68 9.04 3.15 14.05
C PRO A 68 7.77 4.02 14.08
N GLY A 69 7.39 4.61 12.94
CA GLY A 69 6.28 5.55 12.83
C GLY A 69 4.99 4.95 12.26
N THR A 70 5.02 3.73 11.73
CA THR A 70 3.90 3.13 10.98
C THR A 70 2.59 3.10 11.77
N HIS A 71 2.64 2.67 13.03
CA HIS A 71 1.45 2.57 13.89
C HIS A 71 0.80 3.93 14.16
N SER A 72 1.57 5.03 14.04
CA SER A 72 1.04 6.40 14.21
C SER A 72 0.39 6.95 12.94
N LEU A 73 0.70 6.39 11.77
CA LEU A 73 0.13 6.80 10.48
C LEU A 73 -1.31 6.28 10.28
N GLY A 74 -1.76 5.30 11.10
CA GLY A 74 -3.14 4.83 11.12
C GLY A 74 -3.36 3.48 10.41
N PRO A 75 -4.62 3.03 10.31
CA PRO A 75 -4.95 1.63 9.99
C PRO A 75 -4.68 1.22 8.54
N ASN A 76 -4.35 2.16 7.67
CA ASN A 76 -4.01 1.92 6.27
C ASN A 76 -2.58 2.39 5.97
N ALA A 77 -1.71 2.38 6.98
CA ALA A 77 -0.32 2.76 6.81
C ALA A 77 0.36 1.84 5.78
N SER A 78 0.92 2.43 4.73
CA SER A 78 1.71 1.70 3.74
C SER A 78 2.88 2.53 3.22
N LEU A 79 3.92 1.82 2.79
CA LEU A 79 5.03 2.39 2.05
C LEU A 79 4.79 2.08 0.56
N GLU A 80 4.77 3.12 -0.27
CA GLU A 80 4.52 3.06 -1.71
C GLU A 80 5.83 3.34 -2.44
N GLU A 81 6.22 2.41 -3.31
CA GLU A 81 7.40 2.54 -4.15
C GLU A 81 7.02 2.98 -5.56
N LEU A 82 7.69 4.04 -6.02
CA LEU A 82 7.50 4.67 -7.31
C LEU A 82 8.79 4.64 -8.11
N GLU A 83 8.69 4.22 -9.37
CA GLU A 83 9.82 4.03 -10.27
C GLU A 83 9.66 4.87 -11.55
N PRO A 84 10.77 5.26 -12.20
CA PRO A 84 10.70 5.98 -13.46
C PRO A 84 10.08 5.10 -14.55
N ASP A 85 9.22 5.72 -15.37
CA ASP A 85 8.59 5.10 -16.55
C ASP A 85 7.70 3.87 -16.28
N SER A 86 7.43 3.55 -15.01
CA SER A 86 6.52 2.47 -14.61
C SER A 86 5.15 3.02 -14.24
N ARG A 87 4.10 2.24 -14.58
CA ARG A 87 2.73 2.44 -14.07
C ARG A 87 2.36 1.42 -13.00
N GLU A 88 3.31 0.56 -12.65
CA GLU A 88 3.18 -0.39 -11.56
C GLU A 88 3.71 0.29 -10.28
N PHE A 89 3.01 0.04 -9.17
CA PHE A 89 3.36 0.60 -7.88
C PHE A 89 3.45 -0.55 -6.89
N GLN A 90 4.55 -0.63 -6.15
CA GLN A 90 4.71 -1.63 -5.11
C GLN A 90 4.29 -1.05 -3.76
N GLN A 91 3.41 -1.77 -3.07
CA GLN A 91 2.86 -1.34 -1.80
C GLN A 91 3.25 -2.32 -0.71
N TYR A 92 3.92 -1.82 0.32
CA TYR A 92 4.32 -2.58 1.49
C TYR A 92 3.41 -2.24 2.67
N PHE A 93 2.68 -3.25 3.14
CA PHE A 93 1.93 -3.19 4.39
C PHE A 93 2.80 -3.72 5.52
N LEU A 94 2.90 -2.94 6.59
CA LEU A 94 3.09 -3.54 7.90
C LEU A 94 1.72 -3.77 8.49
N MET A 95 1.21 -4.99 8.33
CA MET A 95 0.10 -5.41 9.17
C MET A 95 0.63 -5.38 10.61
N ASP A 96 -0.03 -4.56 11.44
CA ASP A 96 -0.05 -4.78 12.89
C ASP A 96 -0.38 -6.25 13.16
N GLU A 97 0.06 -6.78 14.32
CA GLU A 97 0.04 -8.19 14.73
C GLU A 97 -0.88 -9.07 13.89
N ASN A 98 -0.44 -10.24 13.42
CA ASN A 98 -1.26 -11.25 12.73
C ASN A 98 -2.48 -11.66 13.59
N VAL A 99 -3.48 -10.78 13.68
CA VAL A 99 -4.73 -10.94 14.40
C VAL A 99 -5.57 -11.73 13.42
N PRO A 100 -5.82 -13.01 13.71
CA PRO A 100 -6.61 -13.83 12.81
C PRO A 100 -7.94 -13.15 12.58
N ALA A 101 -8.33 -12.97 11.31
CA ALA A 101 -9.66 -12.49 10.99
C ALA A 101 -10.67 -13.33 11.79
N MET A 102 -11.56 -12.68 12.56
CA MET A 102 -12.65 -13.39 13.23
C MET A 102 -13.44 -14.12 12.15
N THR A 103 -13.26 -15.43 12.08
CA THR A 103 -13.83 -16.21 10.99
C THR A 103 -15.36 -16.20 11.16
N PRO A 104 -16.12 -15.69 10.18
CA PRO A 104 -17.58 -15.71 10.26
C PRO A 104 -18.11 -17.16 10.24
N TYR A 105 -17.29 -18.12 9.83
CA TYR A 105 -17.60 -19.55 9.85
C TYR A 105 -17.93 -20.09 11.25
N ALA A 106 -17.35 -19.53 12.32
CA ALA A 106 -17.72 -19.92 13.69
C ALA A 106 -19.18 -19.56 14.04
N ARG A 107 -19.77 -18.56 13.36
CA ARG A 107 -21.19 -18.20 13.52
C ARG A 107 -22.11 -19.03 12.63
N LEU A 108 -21.60 -19.54 11.50
CA LEU A 108 -22.35 -20.39 10.58
C LEU A 108 -22.44 -21.85 11.07
N SER A 109 -21.43 -22.35 11.79
CA SER A 109 -21.48 -23.69 12.40
C SER A 109 -22.47 -23.80 13.56
N ALA A 110 -22.92 -22.66 14.11
CA ALA A 110 -23.97 -22.59 15.13
C ALA A 110 -25.39 -22.59 14.55
N SER A 111 -25.57 -22.48 13.23
CA SER A 111 -26.87 -22.66 12.57
C SER A 111 -27.14 -24.14 12.31
N THR A 112 -27.52 -24.84 13.37
CA THR A 112 -27.94 -26.24 13.31
C THR A 112 -29.32 -26.37 12.67
N GLU A 113 -29.40 -27.25 11.66
CA GLU A 113 -30.58 -27.96 11.14
C GLU A 113 -31.65 -27.17 10.36
N PHE A 114 -31.51 -27.15 9.03
CA PHE A 114 -32.68 -27.22 8.15
C PHE A 114 -33.29 -28.62 8.29
N LYS A 115 -34.43 -28.73 8.99
CA LYS A 115 -35.28 -29.91 8.93
C LYS A 115 -35.84 -30.06 7.51
N THR A 116 -35.39 -31.09 6.81
CA THR A 116 -36.01 -31.61 5.60
C THR A 116 -37.37 -32.20 5.95
N ASN A 117 -38.44 -31.63 5.41
CA ASN A 117 -39.76 -32.26 5.32
C ASN A 117 -39.84 -33.10 4.05
#